data_AF-A0A352TCD0-F1
#
_entry.id   AF-A0A352TCD0-F1
#
_cell.length_a   1.000
_cell.length_b   1.000
_cell.length_c   1.000
_cell.angle_alpha   90.00
_cell.angle_beta   90.00
_cell.angle_gamma   90.00
#
_symmetry.space_group_name_H-M   'P 1'
#
loop_
_entity.id
_entity.type
_entity.pdbx_description
1 polymer ?
#
loop_
_entity_poly.entity_id
_entity_poly.type
_entity_poly.pdbx_seq_one_letter_code
_entity_poly.pdbx_strand_id
1 'polypeptide(L)'
;MKDRSSVIFGNIIDKATIKKAAKAQKKFLKKFGDDRNTPYHLAAVDNEVLTPTMGVKVLTLSDNPLERLPEKCVVIGNIRMGFGHYRISMAMASAAHAMGYTPLWLDLNSFPQTTCTKIIGSQNELYSLGSRLSQKFKLFNKLVWDPLNYEGFKKLTYNAGDQKNAELMVPLFTDIPKDLPFVATHVWPSQAAVHAGLTHVVNAIPDNWPMALHLSEGALHTVQTPSSYIGYRTLAAFDSKRVLNPMKKEDIVYTAHYVDDELVKNLEKDCASRIDRLQNGKPLRFLLSIGGAGAQGDYFASLIKTLIPYIKQNKATLYLNIGDYANVWEMFKQKIPQIEELATLHFDKWSETTSFVEAALSDSACSEPQSRGIHVFCHKNIFAAVYSTNLLMRACDLLMTKPSELAFYPVPKLLIQHVGGHEKWGAIRAAELGDGTPECYSLEYACFMISQCIEQRDMLVMMNNAIVSNKRAGLYNGAYHAVELATGLTDVSGKGSEYAYAGR
;
A
#
# COMPACT_ATOMS: atom_id res chain seq x y z
N MET A 1 -10.10 21.30 20.56
CA MET A 1 -10.06 19.93 20.01
C MET A 1 -10.78 18.99 20.98
N LYS A 2 -11.65 18.10 20.48
CA LYS A 2 -12.38 17.13 21.31
C LYS A 2 -11.43 16.00 21.73
N ASP A 3 -11.44 15.57 22.99
CA ASP A 3 -10.65 14.40 23.40
C ASP A 3 -11.27 13.11 22.84
N ARG A 4 -10.53 12.43 21.97
CA ARG A 4 -10.90 11.14 21.35
C ARG A 4 -10.05 9.97 21.86
N SER A 5 -9.20 10.21 22.86
CA SER A 5 -8.33 9.17 23.42
C SER A 5 -9.00 8.39 24.56
N SER A 6 -9.94 9.01 25.28
CA SER A 6 -10.57 8.48 26.49
C SER A 6 -11.73 7.52 26.24
N VAL A 7 -12.40 7.65 25.09
CA VAL A 7 -13.47 6.75 24.63
C VAL A 7 -13.21 6.45 23.16
N ILE A 8 -13.21 5.17 22.79
CA ILE A 8 -12.95 4.71 21.41
C ILE A 8 -14.04 3.71 21.02
N PHE A 9 -14.89 4.08 20.07
CA PHE A 9 -16.11 3.35 19.66
C PHE A 9 -17.00 2.97 20.85
N GLY A 10 -17.19 3.91 21.78
CA GLY A 10 -17.99 3.67 22.99
C GLY A 10 -17.30 2.81 24.06
N ASN A 11 -16.01 2.50 23.91
CA ASN A 11 -15.23 1.78 24.91
C ASN A 11 -14.39 2.76 25.73
N ILE A 12 -14.60 2.78 27.06
CA ILE A 12 -13.82 3.61 27.97
C ILE A 12 -12.40 3.06 28.10
N ILE A 13 -11.41 3.93 27.90
CA ILE A 13 -9.99 3.65 28.07
C ILE A 13 -9.56 4.04 29.49
N ASP A 14 -8.73 3.20 30.12
CA ASP A 14 -8.32 3.40 31.50
C ASP A 14 -7.41 4.64 31.68
N LYS A 15 -7.48 5.26 32.86
CA LYS A 15 -6.75 6.50 33.17
C LYS A 15 -5.23 6.35 33.04
N ALA A 16 -4.66 5.16 33.30
CA ALA A 16 -3.22 4.96 33.22
C ALA A 16 -2.75 4.98 31.75
N THR A 17 -3.51 4.34 30.86
CA THR A 17 -3.29 4.40 29.40
C THR A 17 -3.37 5.84 28.89
N ILE A 18 -4.39 6.62 29.29
CA ILE A 18 -4.51 8.04 28.89
C ILE A 18 -3.33 8.87 29.39
N LYS A 19 -2.93 8.69 30.65
CA LYS A 19 -1.75 9.38 31.20
C LYS A 19 -0.47 9.01 30.46
N LYS A 20 -0.32 7.74 30.05
CA LYS A 20 0.81 7.27 29.25
C LYS A 20 0.81 7.90 27.85
N ALA A 21 -0.33 7.95 27.17
CA ALA A 21 -0.49 8.59 25.86
C ALA A 21 -0.13 10.09 25.92
N ALA A 22 -0.66 10.82 26.90
CA ALA A 22 -0.33 12.23 27.11
C ALA A 22 1.16 12.45 27.43
N LYS A 23 1.78 11.54 28.20
CA LYS A 23 3.23 11.60 28.47
C LYS A 23 4.05 11.35 27.21
N ALA A 24 3.61 10.45 26.33
CA ALA A 24 4.27 10.19 25.05
C ALA A 24 4.21 11.42 24.12
N GLN A 25 3.04 12.04 23.97
CA GLN A 25 2.86 13.28 23.22
C GLN A 25 3.79 14.40 23.74
N LYS A 26 3.85 14.60 25.07
CA LYS A 26 4.77 15.58 25.69
C LYS A 26 6.24 15.31 25.37
N LYS A 27 6.65 14.04 25.22
CA LYS A 27 8.01 13.71 24.81
C LYS A 27 8.27 14.12 23.36
N PHE A 28 7.31 13.94 22.47
CA PHE A 28 7.43 14.39 21.09
C PHE A 28 7.51 15.91 21.00
N LEU A 29 6.65 16.64 21.72
CA LEU A 29 6.72 18.10 21.81
C LEU A 29 8.09 18.58 22.31
N LYS A 30 8.62 17.94 23.37
CA LYS A 30 9.95 18.27 23.89
C LYS A 30 11.07 17.98 22.89
N LYS A 31 10.94 16.91 22.09
CA LYS A 31 11.98 16.45 21.15
C LYS A 31 11.97 17.25 19.84
N PHE A 32 10.80 17.60 19.33
CA PHE A 32 10.63 18.08 17.96
C PHE A 32 10.10 19.52 17.84
N GLY A 33 9.66 20.10 18.96
CA GLY A 33 9.01 21.41 19.01
C GLY A 33 7.50 21.31 19.19
N ASP A 34 6.88 22.45 19.46
CA ASP A 34 5.43 22.61 19.56
C ASP A 34 4.97 23.68 18.57
N ASP A 35 4.44 23.24 17.44
CA ASP A 35 3.94 24.06 16.33
C ASP A 35 2.40 24.01 16.25
N ARG A 36 1.71 23.60 17.33
CA ARG A 36 0.25 23.44 17.33
C ARG A 36 -0.53 24.73 17.02
N ASN A 37 0.11 25.88 17.24
CA ASN A 37 -0.46 27.20 16.96
C ASN A 37 0.18 27.88 15.72
N THR A 38 0.99 27.15 14.95
CA THR A 38 1.61 27.68 13.74
C THR A 38 0.64 27.55 12.56
N PRO A 39 0.31 28.65 11.86
CA PRO A 39 -0.52 28.60 10.67
C PRO A 39 0.33 28.10 9.49
N TYR A 40 0.19 26.83 9.14
CA TYR A 40 0.78 26.31 7.91
C TYR A 40 -0.20 26.50 6.76
N HIS A 41 0.24 27.24 5.74
CA HIS A 41 -0.52 27.40 4.52
C HIS A 41 -0.06 26.43 3.43
N LEU A 42 -0.99 26.04 2.56
CA LEU A 42 -0.75 25.06 1.50
C LEU A 42 -0.98 25.64 0.11
N ALA A 43 -0.30 25.09 -0.90
CA ALA A 43 -0.58 25.32 -2.32
C ALA A 43 -0.69 23.98 -3.05
N ALA A 44 -1.54 23.93 -4.08
CA ALA A 44 -1.69 22.76 -4.93
C ALA A 44 -0.86 22.92 -6.21
N VAL A 45 0.14 22.05 -6.39
CA VAL A 45 1.08 22.11 -7.52
C VAL A 45 1.04 20.84 -8.37
N ASP A 46 1.42 20.95 -9.64
CA ASP A 46 1.56 19.79 -10.51
C ASP A 46 2.73 18.90 -10.09
N ASN A 47 2.54 17.59 -10.26
CA ASN A 47 3.52 16.54 -10.07
C ASN A 47 3.92 15.95 -11.43
N GLU A 48 5.22 15.90 -11.70
CA GLU A 48 5.75 15.43 -12.98
C GLU A 48 5.39 13.98 -13.34
N VAL A 49 5.10 13.12 -12.36
CA VAL A 49 4.79 11.70 -12.57
C VAL A 49 3.29 11.45 -12.61
N LEU A 50 2.56 11.97 -11.61
CA LEU A 50 1.16 11.62 -11.38
C LEU A 50 0.17 12.58 -12.05
N THR A 51 0.51 13.86 -12.24
CA THR A 51 -0.42 14.79 -12.92
C THR A 51 -0.74 14.32 -14.34
N PRO A 52 0.23 13.93 -15.19
CA PRO A 52 -0.08 13.55 -16.57
C PRO A 52 -1.03 12.36 -16.69
N THR A 53 -1.04 11.44 -15.70
CA THR A 53 -1.81 10.19 -15.79
C THR A 53 -3.06 10.16 -14.90
N MET A 54 -3.03 10.84 -13.75
CA MET A 54 -4.07 10.78 -12.72
C MET A 54 -4.58 12.18 -12.32
N GLY A 55 -4.14 13.25 -12.99
CA GLY A 55 -4.56 14.62 -12.67
C GLY A 55 -4.23 15.07 -11.24
N VAL A 56 -3.31 14.37 -10.56
CA VAL A 56 -2.97 14.65 -9.15
C VAL A 56 -2.36 16.04 -9.02
N LYS A 57 -2.78 16.79 -8.01
CA LYS A 57 -2.09 18.00 -7.54
C LYS A 57 -1.50 17.71 -6.16
N VAL A 58 -0.20 17.93 -5.96
CA VAL A 58 0.45 17.71 -4.65
C VAL A 58 0.30 18.97 -3.79
N LEU A 59 -0.05 18.79 -2.52
CA LEU A 59 -0.10 19.88 -1.56
C LEU A 59 1.29 20.13 -0.97
N THR A 60 1.80 21.34 -1.16
CA THR A 60 3.09 21.81 -0.63
C THR A 60 2.88 23.01 0.28
N LEU A 61 3.86 23.36 1.10
CA LEU A 61 3.78 24.59 1.91
C LEU A 61 3.82 25.83 1.02
N SER A 62 3.14 26.87 1.50
CA SER A 62 2.96 28.16 0.84
C SER A 62 3.07 29.28 1.86
N ASP A 63 3.38 30.49 1.39
CA ASP A 63 3.32 31.71 2.20
C ASP A 63 1.89 32.27 2.28
N ASN A 64 1.03 31.91 1.32
CA ASN A 64 -0.35 32.36 1.23
C ASN A 64 -1.31 31.19 1.50
N PRO A 65 -2.48 31.44 2.13
CA PRO A 65 -3.52 30.43 2.30
C PRO A 65 -3.87 29.72 0.99
N LEU A 66 -4.26 28.45 1.11
CA LEU A 66 -4.69 27.63 -0.01
C LEU A 66 -5.73 28.37 -0.85
N GLU A 67 -5.35 28.63 -2.09
CA GLU A 67 -6.19 29.30 -3.07
C GLU A 67 -7.45 28.50 -3.39
N ARG A 68 -8.28 29.02 -4.30
CA ARG A 68 -9.50 28.37 -4.73
C ARG A 68 -9.19 26.98 -5.29
N LEU A 69 -9.70 25.96 -4.59
CA LEU A 69 -9.62 24.57 -5.01
C LEU A 69 -10.48 24.29 -6.27
N PRO A 70 -10.14 23.26 -7.05
CA PRO A 70 -11.00 22.78 -8.12
C PRO A 70 -12.40 22.42 -7.58
N GLU A 71 -13.45 22.69 -8.37
CA GLU A 71 -14.84 22.47 -7.95
C GLU A 71 -15.13 21.01 -7.56
N LYS A 72 -14.57 20.05 -8.31
CA LYS A 72 -14.60 18.63 -8.00
C LYS A 72 -13.21 18.16 -7.59
N CYS A 73 -12.94 18.15 -6.30
CA CYS A 73 -11.68 17.60 -5.77
C CYS A 73 -11.91 16.73 -4.53
N VAL A 74 -10.93 15.87 -4.26
CA VAL A 74 -10.88 14.99 -3.09
C VAL A 74 -9.45 14.97 -2.57
N VAL A 75 -9.28 15.10 -1.25
CA VAL A 75 -7.95 15.00 -0.65
C VAL A 75 -7.61 13.53 -0.42
N ILE A 76 -6.44 13.12 -0.90
CA ILE A 76 -5.85 11.81 -0.65
C ILE A 76 -4.73 12.00 0.38
N GLY A 77 -5.05 11.69 1.64
CA GLY A 77 -4.13 11.86 2.78
C GLY A 77 -3.31 10.61 3.06
N ASN A 78 -1.99 10.74 3.16
CA ASN A 78 -1.11 9.61 3.46
C ASN A 78 0.14 9.99 4.27
N ILE A 79 0.96 8.97 4.50
CA ILE A 79 2.31 9.07 5.05
C ILE A 79 3.24 8.15 4.27
N ARG A 80 4.55 8.39 4.38
CA ARG A 80 5.61 7.51 3.91
C ARG A 80 6.16 6.63 5.04
N MET A 81 5.58 5.43 5.18
CA MET A 81 6.15 4.30 5.96
C MET A 81 6.37 3.08 5.06
N GLY A 82 7.21 3.25 4.03
CA GLY A 82 7.34 2.30 2.92
C GLY A 82 6.47 2.69 1.72
N PHE A 83 6.35 1.78 0.75
CA PHE A 83 5.65 2.05 -0.52
C PHE A 83 4.17 1.70 -0.49
N GLY A 84 3.69 0.95 0.51
CA GLY A 84 2.31 0.46 0.60
C GLY A 84 1.25 1.57 0.62
N HIS A 85 1.40 2.53 1.54
CA HIS A 85 0.45 3.66 1.65
C HIS A 85 0.43 4.54 0.40
N TYR A 86 1.59 4.76 -0.23
CA TYR A 86 1.67 5.49 -1.50
C TYR A 86 0.95 4.74 -2.61
N ARG A 87 1.13 3.42 -2.69
CA ARG A 87 0.47 2.59 -3.68
C ARG A 87 -1.06 2.65 -3.55
N ILE A 88 -1.58 2.52 -2.33
CA ILE A 88 -3.02 2.64 -2.09
C ILE A 88 -3.52 4.07 -2.35
N SER A 89 -2.68 5.08 -2.09
CA SER A 89 -3.01 6.47 -2.43
C SER A 89 -3.09 6.69 -3.94
N MET A 90 -2.23 6.05 -4.72
CA MET A 90 -2.31 6.05 -6.19
C MET A 90 -3.59 5.34 -6.67
N ALA A 91 -3.99 4.24 -6.01
CA ALA A 91 -5.26 3.59 -6.32
C ALA A 91 -6.47 4.50 -6.07
N MET A 92 -6.48 5.23 -4.94
CA MET A 92 -7.54 6.20 -4.65
C MET A 92 -7.52 7.39 -5.60
N ALA A 93 -6.33 7.91 -5.94
CA ALA A 93 -6.18 9.04 -6.85
C ALA A 93 -6.60 8.69 -8.29
N SER A 94 -6.21 7.53 -8.80
CA SER A 94 -6.60 7.06 -10.13
C SER A 94 -8.11 6.82 -10.23
N ALA A 95 -8.72 6.20 -9.21
CA ALA A 95 -10.17 6.03 -9.14
C ALA A 95 -10.91 7.38 -9.09
N ALA A 96 -10.47 8.31 -8.24
CA ALA A 96 -11.02 9.66 -8.17
C ALA A 96 -10.92 10.40 -9.51
N HIS A 97 -9.77 10.31 -10.18
CA HIS A 97 -9.56 10.89 -11.50
C HIS A 97 -10.51 10.31 -12.56
N ALA A 98 -10.64 8.98 -12.60
CA ALA A 98 -11.56 8.31 -13.50
C ALA A 98 -13.03 8.70 -13.26
N MET A 99 -13.39 9.06 -12.02
CA MET A 99 -14.70 9.59 -11.65
C MET A 99 -14.85 11.10 -11.90
N GLY A 100 -13.83 11.77 -12.46
CA GLY A 100 -13.86 13.19 -12.79
C GLY A 100 -13.52 14.16 -11.65
N TYR A 101 -12.93 13.66 -10.55
CA TYR A 101 -12.41 14.49 -9.47
C TYR A 101 -10.92 14.79 -9.69
N THR A 102 -10.46 15.96 -9.26
CA THR A 102 -9.03 16.27 -9.11
C THR A 102 -8.53 15.74 -7.76
N PRO A 103 -7.61 14.77 -7.71
CA PRO A 103 -7.05 14.28 -6.46
C PRO A 103 -6.01 15.26 -5.92
N LEU A 104 -6.17 15.71 -4.67
CA LEU A 104 -5.23 16.54 -3.94
C LEU A 104 -4.39 15.66 -3.01
N TRP A 105 -3.11 15.49 -3.30
CA TRP A 105 -2.24 14.61 -2.55
C TRP A 105 -1.66 15.31 -1.31
N LEU A 106 -2.07 14.87 -0.13
CA LEU A 106 -1.57 15.35 1.16
C LEU A 106 -0.68 14.28 1.81
N ASP A 107 0.63 14.41 1.64
CA ASP A 107 1.60 13.56 2.34
C ASP A 107 2.14 14.28 3.59
N LEU A 108 1.84 13.75 4.77
CA LEU A 108 2.31 14.34 6.02
C LEU A 108 3.84 14.24 6.21
N ASN A 109 4.55 13.46 5.38
CA ASN A 109 6.00 13.42 5.35
C ASN A 109 6.66 14.49 4.48
N SER A 110 5.89 15.25 3.70
CA SER A 110 6.42 16.24 2.75
C SER A 110 6.70 17.62 3.38
N PHE A 111 6.59 17.76 4.70
CA PHE A 111 6.67 19.04 5.42
C PHE A 111 7.79 19.07 6.48
N PRO A 112 9.08 18.93 6.09
CA PRO A 112 10.20 18.62 6.99
C PRO A 112 10.39 19.59 8.18
N GLN A 113 9.95 20.85 8.06
CA GLN A 113 10.03 21.83 9.13
C GLN A 113 9.04 21.57 10.27
N THR A 114 7.96 20.82 10.03
CA THR A 114 6.85 20.60 10.98
C THR A 114 7.19 19.56 12.05
N THR A 115 6.55 19.67 13.21
CA THR A 115 6.58 18.63 14.25
C THR A 115 6.00 17.32 13.70
N CYS A 116 4.93 17.42 12.91
CA CYS A 116 4.27 16.30 12.24
C CYS A 116 5.28 15.42 11.48
N THR A 117 5.97 15.98 10.50
CA THR A 117 6.92 15.22 9.67
C THR A 117 8.08 14.66 10.48
N LYS A 118 8.60 15.39 11.48
CA LYS A 118 9.68 14.93 12.36
C LYS A 118 9.28 13.72 13.20
N ILE A 119 8.04 13.71 13.73
CA ILE A 119 7.50 12.56 14.45
C ILE A 119 7.44 11.35 13.52
N ILE A 120 6.81 11.50 12.35
CA ILE A 120 6.64 10.40 11.39
C ILE A 120 8.00 9.85 10.95
N GLY A 121 8.94 10.73 10.60
CA GLY A 121 10.30 10.35 10.21
C GLY A 121 10.99 9.52 11.29
N SER A 122 10.95 9.97 12.55
CA SER A 122 11.57 9.23 13.67
C SER A 122 10.93 7.87 13.93
N GLN A 123 9.60 7.75 13.76
CA GLN A 123 8.89 6.49 13.93
C GLN A 123 9.22 5.52 12.79
N ASN A 124 9.33 6.02 11.55
CA ASN A 124 9.73 5.24 10.39
C ASN A 124 11.19 4.72 10.51
N GLU A 125 12.11 5.52 11.03
CA GLU A 125 13.49 5.09 11.32
C GLU A 125 13.54 3.96 12.34
N LEU A 126 12.76 4.08 13.43
CA LEU A 126 12.67 3.06 14.47
C LEU A 126 12.07 1.76 13.94
N TYR A 127 10.99 1.85 13.15
CA TYR A 127 10.38 0.69 12.52
C TYR A 127 11.36 0.02 11.54
N SER A 128 12.03 0.80 10.69
CA SER A 128 13.02 0.29 9.74
C SER A 128 14.20 -0.39 10.44
N LEU A 129 14.66 0.16 11.57
CA LEU A 129 15.68 -0.46 12.40
C LEU A 129 15.21 -1.80 12.97
N GLY A 130 14.01 -1.83 13.57
CA GLY A 130 13.43 -3.05 14.13
C GLY A 130 13.22 -4.14 13.07
N SER A 131 12.72 -3.75 11.89
CA SER A 131 12.55 -4.66 10.74
C SER A 131 13.89 -5.28 10.33
N ARG A 132 14.96 -4.48 10.16
CA ARG A 132 16.30 -5.01 9.85
C ARG A 132 16.83 -5.94 10.94
N LEU A 133 16.62 -5.60 12.22
CA LEU A 133 17.03 -6.45 13.34
C LEU A 133 16.26 -7.78 13.37
N SER A 134 14.96 -7.77 13.03
CA SER A 134 14.13 -8.97 12.94
C SER A 134 14.68 -9.98 11.93
N GLN A 135 15.14 -9.51 10.78
CA GLN A 135 15.69 -10.37 9.73
C GLN A 135 17.07 -10.92 10.11
N LYS A 136 17.86 -10.16 10.87
CA LYS A 136 19.20 -10.58 11.31
C LYS A 136 19.16 -11.53 12.51
N PHE A 137 18.21 -11.37 13.42
CA PHE A 137 18.18 -12.06 14.70
C PHE A 137 16.85 -12.79 14.93
N LYS A 138 16.82 -14.11 14.68
CA LYS A 138 15.62 -14.96 14.82
C LYS A 138 14.95 -14.85 16.20
N LEU A 139 15.75 -14.73 17.27
CA LEU A 139 15.22 -14.61 18.64
C LEU A 139 14.55 -13.26 18.88
N PHE A 140 15.13 -12.16 18.37
CA PHE A 140 14.49 -10.84 18.42
C PHE A 140 13.19 -10.84 17.61
N ASN A 141 13.19 -11.48 16.43
CA ASN A 141 11.97 -11.62 15.64
C ASN A 141 10.86 -12.32 16.43
N LYS A 142 11.16 -13.52 16.95
CA LYS A 142 10.20 -14.36 17.66
C LYS A 142 9.69 -13.75 18.97
N LEU A 143 10.56 -13.08 19.73
CA LEU A 143 10.22 -12.58 21.07
C LEU A 143 9.75 -11.14 21.12
N VAL A 144 10.10 -10.31 20.13
CA VAL A 144 9.84 -8.85 20.17
C VAL A 144 9.09 -8.38 18.93
N TRP A 145 9.64 -8.61 17.74
CA TRP A 145 9.10 -8.04 16.50
C TRP A 145 7.73 -8.62 16.12
N ASP A 146 7.62 -9.94 16.03
CA ASP A 146 6.37 -10.62 15.67
C ASP A 146 5.27 -10.39 16.71
N PRO A 147 5.51 -10.54 18.03
CA PRO A 147 4.49 -10.25 19.04
C PRO A 147 4.02 -8.79 19.03
N LEU A 148 4.93 -7.83 18.77
CA LEU A 148 4.55 -6.42 18.65
C LEU A 148 3.64 -6.17 17.45
N ASN A 149 3.99 -6.70 16.29
CA ASN A 149 3.24 -6.52 15.05
C ASN A 149 1.90 -7.28 15.05
N TYR A 150 1.81 -8.41 15.75
CA TYR A 150 0.61 -9.24 15.76
C TYR A 150 -0.36 -8.89 16.91
N GLU A 151 0.16 -8.72 18.13
CA GLU A 151 -0.64 -8.47 19.35
C GLU A 151 -0.52 -7.04 19.89
N GLY A 152 0.65 -6.42 19.74
CA GLY A 152 0.91 -5.09 20.30
C GLY A 152 0.04 -4.01 19.65
N PHE A 153 0.10 -3.91 18.32
CA PHE A 153 -0.69 -2.96 17.52
C PHE A 153 -2.19 -3.29 17.48
N LYS A 154 -2.57 -4.51 17.87
CA LYS A 154 -3.96 -4.94 17.92
C LYS A 154 -4.77 -4.33 19.06
N LYS A 155 -4.12 -4.02 20.19
CA LYS A 155 -4.81 -3.57 21.42
C LYS A 155 -5.48 -2.22 21.25
N LEU A 156 -6.76 -2.10 21.63
CA LEU A 156 -7.51 -0.84 21.55
C LEU A 156 -6.81 0.32 22.28
N THR A 157 -6.13 0.01 23.39
CA THR A 157 -5.35 0.99 24.17
C THR A 157 -4.16 1.59 23.41
N TYR A 158 -3.67 0.94 22.35
CA TYR A 158 -2.68 1.50 21.45
C TYR A 158 -3.21 2.77 20.76
N ASN A 159 -4.47 2.74 20.33
CA ASN A 159 -5.09 3.82 19.58
C ASN A 159 -5.19 5.12 20.38
N ALA A 160 -5.29 5.06 21.72
CA ALA A 160 -5.25 6.26 22.56
C ALA A 160 -3.92 7.04 22.41
N GLY A 161 -2.82 6.33 22.17
CA GLY A 161 -1.52 6.93 21.86
C GLY A 161 -1.51 7.61 20.49
N ASP A 162 -2.02 6.92 19.46
CA ASP A 162 -2.13 7.47 18.11
C ASP A 162 -3.00 8.72 18.07
N GLN A 163 -4.16 8.70 18.72
CA GLN A 163 -5.05 9.85 18.82
C GLN A 163 -4.32 11.08 19.37
N LYS A 164 -3.52 10.93 20.43
CA LYS A 164 -2.72 12.05 20.98
C LYS A 164 -1.62 12.50 20.03
N ASN A 165 -0.99 11.59 19.30
CA ASN A 165 0.03 11.96 18.33
C ASN A 165 -0.58 12.70 17.13
N ALA A 166 -1.76 12.29 16.67
CA ALA A 166 -2.46 12.93 15.55
C ALA A 166 -2.90 14.37 15.85
N GLU A 167 -3.12 14.73 17.13
CA GLU A 167 -3.35 16.15 17.52
C GLU A 167 -2.18 17.06 17.09
N LEU A 168 -0.96 16.52 17.01
CA LEU A 168 0.25 17.25 16.59
C LEU A 168 0.39 17.40 15.06
N MET A 169 -0.54 16.82 14.30
CA MET A 169 -0.55 16.86 12.84
C MET A 169 -1.62 17.80 12.29
N VAL A 170 -2.57 18.22 13.14
CA VAL A 170 -3.67 19.13 12.83
C VAL A 170 -3.25 20.47 12.21
N PRO A 171 -2.09 21.10 12.56
CA PRO A 171 -1.69 22.37 11.96
C PRO A 171 -1.65 22.39 10.43
N LEU A 172 -1.36 21.24 9.79
CA LEU A 172 -1.34 21.10 8.33
C LEU A 172 -2.73 21.07 7.68
N PHE A 173 -3.80 21.01 8.47
CA PHE A 173 -5.19 20.97 7.99
C PHE A 173 -5.89 22.33 8.13
N THR A 174 -5.14 23.39 8.47
CA THR A 174 -5.67 24.74 8.70
C THR A 174 -6.45 25.24 7.50
N ASP A 175 -5.85 25.11 6.32
CA ASP A 175 -6.41 25.62 5.06
C ASP A 175 -7.43 24.69 4.40
N ILE A 176 -7.59 23.45 4.90
CA ILE A 176 -8.46 22.47 4.26
C ILE A 176 -9.92 22.72 4.67
N PRO A 177 -10.85 22.94 3.71
CA PRO A 177 -12.27 23.10 4.00
C PRO A 177 -12.85 21.88 4.74
N LYS A 178 -13.76 22.14 5.70
CA LYS A 178 -14.23 21.11 6.65
C LYS A 178 -15.22 20.11 6.04
N ASP A 179 -15.83 20.48 4.94
CA ASP A 179 -16.76 19.69 4.13
C ASP A 179 -16.08 19.02 2.93
N LEU A 180 -14.79 19.28 2.70
CA LEU A 180 -14.08 18.70 1.56
C LEU A 180 -13.96 17.17 1.72
N PRO A 181 -14.30 16.36 0.69
CA PRO A 181 -14.07 14.93 0.69
C PRO A 181 -12.62 14.57 0.98
N PHE A 182 -12.41 13.63 1.90
CA PHE A 182 -11.07 13.22 2.34
C PHE A 182 -10.98 11.70 2.43
N VAL A 183 -10.03 11.10 1.70
CA VAL A 183 -9.69 9.68 1.79
C VAL A 183 -8.27 9.55 2.36
N ALA A 184 -8.16 8.99 3.56
CA ALA A 184 -6.90 8.69 4.20
C ALA A 184 -6.48 7.25 3.90
N THR A 185 -5.23 7.01 3.51
CA THR A 185 -4.67 5.64 3.32
C THR A 185 -3.75 5.21 4.47
N HIS A 186 -3.77 5.99 5.55
CA HIS A 186 -3.16 5.69 6.83
C HIS A 186 -3.98 6.35 7.96
N VAL A 187 -3.90 5.80 9.17
CA VAL A 187 -4.71 6.27 10.31
C VAL A 187 -4.40 7.71 10.72
N TRP A 188 -3.13 8.11 10.66
CA TRP A 188 -2.68 9.42 11.15
C TRP A 188 -3.27 10.60 10.38
N PRO A 189 -3.23 10.64 9.02
CA PRO A 189 -3.95 11.68 8.28
C PRO A 189 -5.46 11.62 8.51
N SER A 190 -6.05 10.44 8.69
CA SER A 190 -7.48 10.33 9.04
C SER A 190 -7.80 10.98 10.39
N GLN A 191 -7.06 10.62 11.45
CA GLN A 191 -7.28 11.14 12.79
C GLN A 191 -7.01 12.65 12.84
N ALA A 192 -5.97 13.12 12.14
CA ALA A 192 -5.65 14.54 12.04
C ALA A 192 -6.77 15.32 11.33
N ALA A 193 -7.31 14.81 10.22
CA ALA A 193 -8.47 15.38 9.53
C ALA A 193 -9.69 15.50 10.47
N VAL A 194 -10.00 14.42 11.18
CA VAL A 194 -11.12 14.38 12.14
C VAL A 194 -10.90 15.36 13.30
N HIS A 195 -9.68 15.47 13.84
CA HIS A 195 -9.33 16.43 14.89
C HIS A 195 -9.36 17.88 14.40
N ALA A 196 -9.04 18.10 13.12
CA ALA A 196 -9.14 19.39 12.44
C ALA A 196 -10.58 19.79 12.09
N GLY A 197 -11.55 18.90 12.35
CA GLY A 197 -12.98 19.16 12.16
C GLY A 197 -13.53 18.81 10.78
N LEU A 198 -12.79 18.06 9.96
CA LEU A 198 -13.33 17.56 8.69
C LEU A 198 -14.47 16.57 8.96
N THR A 199 -15.49 16.63 8.11
CA THR A 199 -16.77 15.92 8.29
C THR A 199 -16.96 14.75 7.32
N HIS A 200 -16.18 14.69 6.23
CA HIS A 200 -16.29 13.68 5.18
C HIS A 200 -14.97 12.90 5.06
N VAL A 201 -14.59 12.24 6.16
CA VAL A 201 -13.33 11.50 6.25
C VAL A 201 -13.58 10.00 6.09
N VAL A 202 -13.02 9.43 5.03
CA VAL A 202 -12.87 7.98 4.84
C VAL A 202 -11.46 7.56 5.25
N ASN A 203 -11.36 6.53 6.07
CA ASN A 203 -10.13 5.87 6.47
C ASN A 203 -10.02 4.51 5.76
N ALA A 204 -9.27 4.48 4.68
CA ALA A 204 -9.04 3.27 3.90
C ALA A 204 -7.97 2.39 4.55
N ILE A 205 -8.41 1.32 5.21
CA ILE A 205 -7.53 0.42 5.94
C ILE A 205 -6.80 -0.51 4.97
N PRO A 206 -5.46 -0.45 4.90
CA PRO A 206 -4.67 -1.18 3.92
C PRO A 206 -4.47 -2.67 4.27
N ASP A 207 -4.66 -3.04 5.54
CA ASP A 207 -4.28 -4.34 6.07
C ASP A 207 -5.44 -5.36 6.10
N ASN A 208 -5.10 -6.66 6.10
CA ASN A 208 -6.05 -7.76 6.28
C ASN A 208 -6.15 -8.26 7.74
N TRP A 209 -5.31 -7.75 8.64
CA TRP A 209 -5.36 -8.07 10.07
C TRP A 209 -5.96 -6.93 10.87
N PRO A 210 -7.13 -7.13 11.52
CA PRO A 210 -7.75 -6.11 12.35
C PRO A 210 -6.87 -5.69 13.53
N MET A 211 -6.45 -4.42 13.53
CA MET A 211 -5.58 -3.82 14.53
C MET A 211 -6.01 -2.39 14.92
N ALA A 212 -5.88 -2.05 16.19
CA ALA A 212 -6.20 -0.72 16.71
C ALA A 212 -5.33 0.40 16.11
N LEU A 213 -4.13 0.06 15.63
CA LEU A 213 -3.26 0.96 14.84
C LEU A 213 -3.98 1.54 13.61
N HIS A 214 -5.02 0.90 13.07
CA HIS A 214 -5.72 1.42 11.90
C HIS A 214 -7.03 2.15 12.21
N LEU A 215 -7.39 2.33 13.47
CA LEU A 215 -8.67 2.90 13.87
C LEU A 215 -8.65 4.44 13.95
N SER A 216 -9.67 5.09 13.39
CA SER A 216 -9.85 6.54 13.42
C SER A 216 -11.28 6.89 13.82
N GLU A 217 -11.55 6.96 15.13
CA GLU A 217 -12.90 7.27 15.61
C GLU A 217 -13.37 8.65 15.11
N GLY A 218 -14.51 8.66 14.40
CA GLY A 218 -15.08 9.83 13.75
C GLY A 218 -14.92 9.84 12.23
N ALA A 219 -14.13 8.92 11.67
CA ALA A 219 -14.09 8.63 10.24
C ALA A 219 -14.93 7.40 9.89
N LEU A 220 -15.35 7.31 8.63
CA LEU A 220 -15.88 6.08 8.04
C LEU A 220 -14.71 5.17 7.66
N HIS A 221 -14.71 3.92 8.12
CA HIS A 221 -13.64 2.96 7.81
C HIS A 221 -14.03 2.14 6.59
N THR A 222 -13.14 2.05 5.61
CA THR A 222 -13.29 1.10 4.52
C THR A 222 -12.28 -0.02 4.68
N VAL A 223 -12.68 -1.25 4.41
CA VAL A 223 -11.84 -2.45 4.53
C VAL A 223 -11.92 -3.31 3.27
N GLN A 224 -10.86 -4.08 3.03
CA GLN A 224 -10.69 -4.84 1.79
C GLN A 224 -11.22 -6.27 1.82
N THR A 225 -11.63 -6.79 2.99
CA THR A 225 -12.07 -8.19 3.11
C THR A 225 -13.22 -8.37 4.11
N PRO A 226 -13.99 -9.48 4.00
CA PRO A 226 -15.00 -9.84 4.99
C PRO A 226 -14.41 -10.10 6.38
N SER A 227 -13.22 -10.74 6.45
CA SER A 227 -12.54 -11.01 7.72
C SER A 227 -12.15 -9.72 8.43
N SER A 228 -11.63 -8.73 7.69
CA SER A 228 -11.36 -7.41 8.25
C SER A 228 -12.63 -6.72 8.70
N TYR A 229 -13.69 -6.76 7.89
CA TYR A 229 -14.99 -6.16 8.24
C TYR A 229 -15.52 -6.72 9.56
N ILE A 230 -15.64 -8.04 9.68
CA ILE A 230 -16.13 -8.67 10.90
C ILE A 230 -15.22 -8.33 12.09
N GLY A 231 -13.91 -8.50 11.93
CA GLY A 231 -12.98 -8.29 13.03
C GLY A 231 -12.92 -6.85 13.54
N TYR A 232 -13.00 -5.84 12.67
CA TYR A 232 -13.14 -4.45 13.09
C TYR A 232 -14.54 -4.15 13.63
N ARG A 233 -15.60 -4.59 12.94
CA ARG A 233 -17.00 -4.34 13.34
C ARG A 233 -17.30 -4.85 14.75
N THR A 234 -16.67 -5.95 15.16
CA THR A 234 -16.80 -6.53 16.51
C THR A 234 -15.63 -6.19 17.45
N LEU A 235 -14.62 -5.46 16.98
CA LEU A 235 -13.34 -5.23 17.69
C LEU A 235 -12.73 -6.53 18.25
N ALA A 236 -12.76 -7.59 17.44
CA ALA A 236 -12.38 -8.94 17.84
C ALA A 236 -10.93 -9.03 18.32
N ALA A 237 -10.75 -9.40 19.58
CA ALA A 237 -9.45 -9.54 20.25
C ALA A 237 -8.63 -8.25 20.34
N PHE A 238 -9.28 -7.07 20.35
CA PHE A 238 -8.62 -5.78 20.62
C PHE A 238 -8.41 -5.56 22.14
N ASP A 239 -9.00 -6.40 22.99
CA ASP A 239 -8.77 -6.46 24.42
C ASP A 239 -8.74 -7.94 24.84
N SER A 240 -7.71 -8.35 25.57
CA SER A 240 -7.52 -9.74 25.97
C SER A 240 -8.30 -10.14 27.22
N LYS A 241 -8.92 -9.17 27.92
CA LYS A 241 -9.55 -9.37 29.23
C LYS A 241 -11.06 -9.18 29.19
N ARG A 242 -11.60 -8.45 28.23
CA ARG A 242 -13.03 -8.16 28.13
C ARG A 242 -13.50 -8.12 26.69
N VAL A 243 -14.79 -8.36 26.49
CA VAL A 243 -15.49 -8.11 25.24
C VAL A 243 -15.75 -6.61 25.12
N LEU A 244 -15.44 -6.04 23.96
CA LEU A 244 -15.60 -4.62 23.67
C LEU A 244 -16.96 -4.33 23.04
N ASN A 245 -17.45 -3.11 23.22
CA ASN A 245 -18.57 -2.58 22.44
C ASN A 245 -18.17 -2.56 20.96
N PRO A 246 -19.02 -3.07 20.07
CA PRO A 246 -18.71 -3.11 18.64
C PRO A 246 -18.76 -1.72 18.01
N MET A 247 -18.06 -1.53 16.88
CA MET A 247 -18.22 -0.32 16.06
C MET A 247 -19.66 -0.23 15.54
N LYS A 248 -20.17 0.97 15.23
CA LYS A 248 -21.50 1.07 14.62
C LYS A 248 -21.45 0.62 13.16
N LYS A 249 -22.60 0.29 12.57
CA LYS A 249 -22.67 -0.09 11.14
C LYS A 249 -22.25 1.08 10.26
N GLU A 250 -22.54 2.29 10.70
CA GLU A 250 -22.28 3.54 10.00
C GLU A 250 -20.79 3.93 10.06
N ASP A 251 -19.99 3.27 10.91
CA ASP A 251 -18.56 3.57 11.08
C ASP A 251 -17.66 2.70 10.19
N ILE A 252 -18.19 1.67 9.51
CA ILE A 252 -17.38 0.73 8.72
C ILE A 252 -18.13 0.12 7.52
N VAL A 253 -17.44 0.00 6.38
CA VAL A 253 -17.94 -0.61 5.15
C VAL A 253 -16.89 -1.56 4.56
N TYR A 254 -17.35 -2.73 4.10
CA TYR A 254 -16.55 -3.62 3.25
C TYR A 254 -16.61 -3.14 1.79
N THR A 255 -15.50 -2.62 1.28
CA THR A 255 -15.42 -2.03 -0.07
C THR A 255 -14.74 -2.93 -1.09
N ALA A 256 -14.12 -4.04 -0.67
CA ALA A 256 -13.23 -4.87 -1.49
C ALA A 256 -11.87 -4.19 -1.78
N HIS A 257 -11.06 -4.76 -2.68
CA HIS A 257 -9.64 -4.48 -2.83
C HIS A 257 -9.38 -3.09 -3.43
N TYR A 258 -8.37 -2.39 -2.93
CA TYR A 258 -7.95 -1.08 -3.46
C TYR A 258 -6.95 -1.25 -4.60
N VAL A 259 -7.44 -1.06 -5.83
CA VAL A 259 -6.66 -1.25 -7.06
C VAL A 259 -6.84 -0.03 -7.96
N ASP A 260 -5.76 0.39 -8.62
CA ASP A 260 -5.76 1.53 -9.52
C ASP A 260 -6.68 1.34 -10.74
N ASP A 261 -7.27 2.44 -11.23
CA ASP A 261 -8.15 2.46 -12.40
C ASP A 261 -7.52 1.76 -13.61
N GLU A 262 -6.24 2.03 -13.89
CA GLU A 262 -5.59 1.47 -15.07
C GLU A 262 -5.40 -0.04 -15.00
N LEU A 263 -5.24 -0.61 -13.81
CA LEU A 263 -5.19 -2.06 -13.61
C LEU A 263 -6.59 -2.65 -13.73
N VAL A 264 -7.59 -2.04 -13.08
CA VAL A 264 -8.98 -2.53 -13.11
C VAL A 264 -9.51 -2.54 -14.53
N LYS A 265 -9.40 -1.45 -15.30
CA LYS A 265 -9.99 -1.34 -16.64
C LYS A 265 -9.34 -2.25 -17.68
N ASN A 266 -8.03 -2.51 -17.55
CA ASN A 266 -7.29 -3.34 -18.50
C ASN A 266 -7.19 -4.82 -18.09
N LEU A 267 -7.63 -5.18 -16.89
CA LEU A 267 -7.47 -6.51 -16.28
C LEU A 267 -7.78 -7.67 -17.22
N GLU A 268 -8.91 -7.65 -17.93
CA GLU A 268 -9.31 -8.77 -18.81
C GLU A 268 -8.37 -8.90 -20.01
N LYS A 269 -7.98 -7.77 -20.62
CA LYS A 269 -7.00 -7.74 -21.72
C LYS A 269 -5.64 -8.23 -21.24
N ASP A 270 -5.19 -7.76 -20.09
CA ASP A 270 -3.88 -8.11 -19.54
C ASP A 270 -3.86 -9.61 -19.15
N CYS A 271 -4.94 -10.16 -18.56
CA CYS A 271 -5.07 -11.59 -18.28
C CYS A 271 -5.12 -12.45 -19.55
N ALA A 272 -5.86 -12.03 -20.58
CA ALA A 272 -5.88 -12.73 -21.87
C ALA A 272 -4.48 -12.79 -22.50
N SER A 273 -3.73 -11.67 -22.45
CA SER A 273 -2.34 -11.61 -22.95
C SER A 273 -1.40 -12.54 -22.16
N ARG A 274 -1.54 -12.61 -20.83
CA ARG A 274 -0.79 -13.56 -20.00
C ARG A 274 -1.11 -15.01 -20.38
N ILE A 275 -2.39 -15.36 -20.57
CA ILE A 275 -2.80 -16.70 -20.98
C ILE A 275 -2.25 -17.06 -22.36
N ASP A 276 -2.33 -16.16 -23.35
CA ASP A 276 -1.71 -16.35 -24.67
C ASP A 276 -0.22 -16.65 -24.54
N ARG A 277 0.49 -15.88 -23.73
CA ARG A 277 1.93 -16.06 -23.48
C ARG A 277 2.23 -17.43 -22.90
N LEU A 278 1.44 -17.87 -21.92
CA LEU A 278 1.57 -19.17 -21.26
C LEU A 278 1.37 -20.31 -22.27
N GLN A 279 0.30 -20.25 -23.06
CA GLN A 279 -0.07 -21.28 -24.05
C GLN A 279 0.93 -21.38 -25.22
N ASN A 280 1.51 -20.26 -25.64
CA ASN A 280 2.47 -20.23 -26.75
C ASN A 280 3.93 -20.49 -26.33
N GLY A 281 4.19 -20.95 -25.10
CA GLY A 281 5.55 -21.31 -24.68
C GLY A 281 6.53 -20.13 -24.57
N LYS A 282 6.05 -18.89 -24.63
CA LYS A 282 6.87 -17.68 -24.59
C LYS A 282 7.58 -17.51 -23.23
N PRO A 283 8.67 -16.72 -23.13
CA PRO A 283 9.35 -16.47 -21.86
C PRO A 283 8.38 -15.90 -20.81
N LEU A 284 8.46 -16.41 -19.57
CA LEU A 284 7.64 -15.94 -18.47
C LEU A 284 8.25 -14.69 -17.83
N ARG A 285 7.48 -13.61 -17.71
CA ARG A 285 7.94 -12.33 -17.16
C ARG A 285 7.62 -12.27 -15.67
N PHE A 286 8.67 -12.34 -14.86
CA PHE A 286 8.59 -12.18 -13.41
C PHE A 286 8.73 -10.71 -13.05
N LEU A 287 7.87 -10.21 -12.16
CA LEU A 287 8.08 -8.94 -11.48
C LEU A 287 8.54 -9.21 -10.05
N LEU A 288 9.71 -8.69 -9.68
CA LEU A 288 10.17 -8.64 -8.29
C LEU A 288 10.20 -7.19 -7.84
N SER A 289 9.34 -6.84 -6.89
CA SER A 289 9.28 -5.50 -6.30
C SER A 289 9.90 -5.55 -4.90
N ILE A 290 10.94 -4.77 -4.68
CA ILE A 290 11.61 -4.69 -3.37
C ILE A 290 10.97 -3.56 -2.57
N GLY A 291 10.27 -3.94 -1.49
CA GLY A 291 9.71 -2.99 -0.53
C GLY A 291 10.66 -2.73 0.65
N GLY A 292 10.88 -1.46 1.00
CA GLY A 292 11.70 -1.05 2.15
C GLY A 292 13.20 -1.31 1.95
N ALA A 293 14.03 -0.76 2.86
CA ALA A 293 15.49 -0.62 2.75
C ALA A 293 16.33 -1.93 2.73
N GLY A 294 15.98 -2.90 1.89
CA GLY A 294 16.80 -4.09 1.60
C GLY A 294 16.83 -5.17 2.69
N ALA A 295 15.85 -5.21 3.60
CA ALA A 295 15.84 -6.11 4.75
C ALA A 295 15.92 -7.61 4.38
N GLN A 296 15.47 -8.00 3.18
CA GLN A 296 15.50 -9.37 2.66
C GLN A 296 16.52 -9.56 1.50
N GLY A 297 17.60 -8.77 1.45
CA GLY A 297 18.55 -8.77 0.32
C GLY A 297 19.12 -10.14 -0.07
N ASP A 298 19.51 -10.98 0.89
CA ASP A 298 20.00 -12.35 0.63
C ASP A 298 18.93 -13.28 0.08
N TYR A 299 17.70 -13.13 0.57
CA TYR A 299 16.55 -13.89 0.10
C TYR A 299 16.28 -13.58 -1.38
N PHE A 300 16.18 -12.29 -1.72
CA PHE A 300 15.97 -11.86 -3.11
C PHE A 300 17.12 -12.28 -4.03
N ALA A 301 18.37 -12.18 -3.57
CA ALA A 301 19.51 -12.60 -4.38
C ALA A 301 19.43 -14.09 -4.77
N SER A 302 18.95 -14.93 -3.86
CA SER A 302 18.75 -16.37 -4.11
C SER A 302 17.61 -16.65 -5.10
N LEU A 303 16.50 -15.90 -5.04
CA LEU A 303 15.44 -15.99 -6.04
C LEU A 303 15.95 -15.61 -7.44
N ILE A 304 16.70 -14.50 -7.54
CA ILE A 304 17.27 -14.05 -8.81
C ILE A 304 18.25 -15.10 -9.36
N LYS A 305 19.12 -15.67 -8.52
CA LYS A 305 20.02 -16.76 -8.91
C LYS A 305 19.28 -17.97 -9.50
N THR A 306 18.12 -18.30 -8.94
CA THR A 306 17.25 -19.38 -9.43
C THR A 306 16.70 -19.08 -10.83
N LEU A 307 16.39 -17.81 -11.13
CA LEU A 307 15.90 -17.40 -12.45
C LEU A 307 16.99 -17.36 -13.53
N ILE A 308 18.26 -17.11 -13.19
CA ILE A 308 19.33 -16.89 -14.18
C ILE A 308 19.46 -18.02 -15.22
N PRO A 309 19.47 -19.31 -14.86
CA PRO A 309 19.53 -20.40 -15.85
C PRO A 309 18.37 -20.34 -16.85
N TYR A 310 17.16 -20.02 -16.40
CA TYR A 310 15.99 -19.87 -17.26
C TYR A 310 16.05 -18.60 -18.12
N ILE A 311 16.60 -17.50 -17.59
CA ILE A 311 16.84 -16.27 -18.35
C ILE A 311 17.84 -16.52 -19.49
N LYS A 312 18.95 -17.21 -19.22
CA LYS A 312 19.94 -17.57 -20.26
C LYS A 312 19.36 -18.49 -21.34
N GLN A 313 18.32 -19.26 -21.01
CA GLN A 313 17.59 -20.13 -21.95
C GLN A 313 16.41 -19.42 -22.65
N ASN A 314 16.20 -18.11 -22.46
CA ASN A 314 15.00 -17.39 -22.92
C ASN A 314 13.68 -18.06 -22.48
N LYS A 315 13.65 -18.65 -21.28
CA LYS A 315 12.43 -19.19 -20.66
C LYS A 315 11.81 -18.23 -19.65
N ALA A 316 12.59 -17.27 -19.16
CA ALA A 316 12.15 -16.28 -18.20
C ALA A 316 12.77 -14.90 -18.48
N THR A 317 12.08 -13.87 -18.00
CA THR A 317 12.53 -12.48 -17.96
C THR A 317 12.27 -11.95 -16.56
N LEU A 318 13.15 -11.10 -16.04
CA LEU A 318 12.95 -10.49 -14.73
C LEU A 318 12.82 -8.97 -14.84
N TYR A 319 11.68 -8.44 -14.41
CA TYR A 319 11.49 -7.02 -14.10
C TYR A 319 11.78 -6.84 -12.61
N LEU A 320 12.87 -6.14 -12.30
CA LEU A 320 13.32 -5.91 -10.94
C LEU A 320 13.13 -4.44 -10.59
N ASN A 321 12.12 -4.11 -9.79
CA ASN A 321 11.95 -2.75 -9.27
C ASN A 321 12.57 -2.65 -7.87
N ILE A 322 13.63 -1.86 -7.75
CA ILE A 322 14.35 -1.61 -6.48
C ILE A 322 13.92 -0.31 -5.80
N GLY A 323 12.87 0.35 -6.28
CA GLY A 323 12.31 1.57 -5.72
C GLY A 323 13.25 2.76 -5.88
N ASP A 324 13.48 3.48 -4.78
CA ASP A 324 14.42 4.61 -4.69
C ASP A 324 15.77 4.22 -4.04
N TYR A 325 16.08 2.93 -4.00
CA TYR A 325 17.25 2.37 -3.31
C TYR A 325 18.37 1.93 -4.26
N ALA A 326 19.10 2.87 -4.86
CA ALA A 326 20.22 2.55 -5.76
C ALA A 326 21.30 1.65 -5.09
N ASN A 327 21.48 1.75 -3.77
CA ASN A 327 22.39 0.89 -3.01
C ASN A 327 21.99 -0.60 -3.02
N VAL A 328 20.71 -0.91 -3.27
CA VAL A 328 20.24 -2.30 -3.43
C VAL A 328 20.79 -2.92 -4.72
N TRP A 329 20.98 -2.13 -5.78
CA TRP A 329 21.64 -2.60 -6.99
C TRP A 329 23.09 -3.00 -6.74
N GLU A 330 23.85 -2.16 -6.03
CA GLU A 330 25.23 -2.46 -5.65
C GLU A 330 25.34 -3.76 -4.84
N MET A 331 24.38 -3.99 -3.94
CA MET A 331 24.29 -5.24 -3.17
C MET A 331 24.04 -6.46 -4.07
N PHE A 332 23.21 -6.35 -5.11
CA PHE A 332 23.00 -7.45 -6.06
C PHE A 332 24.23 -7.73 -6.91
N LYS A 333 24.95 -6.71 -7.39
CA LYS A 333 26.21 -6.90 -8.13
C LYS A 333 27.22 -7.71 -7.33
N GLN A 334 27.37 -7.40 -6.04
CA GLN A 334 28.27 -8.12 -5.14
C GLN A 334 27.83 -9.57 -4.90
N LYS A 335 26.52 -9.82 -4.77
CA LYS A 335 25.98 -11.16 -4.46
C LYS A 335 25.80 -12.05 -5.69
N ILE A 336 25.71 -11.46 -6.88
CA ILE A 336 25.41 -12.13 -8.15
C ILE A 336 26.38 -11.59 -9.20
N PRO A 337 27.62 -12.11 -9.28
CA PRO A 337 28.67 -11.52 -10.14
C PRO A 337 28.30 -11.40 -11.62
N GLN A 338 27.45 -12.29 -12.14
CA GLN A 338 27.02 -12.32 -13.55
C GLN A 338 25.76 -11.48 -13.83
N ILE A 339 25.23 -10.73 -12.86
CA ILE A 339 23.94 -10.03 -13.04
C ILE A 339 24.05 -8.86 -14.03
N GLU A 340 25.19 -8.16 -14.05
CA GLU A 340 25.39 -6.99 -14.91
C GLU A 340 25.35 -7.35 -16.39
N GLU A 341 25.94 -8.48 -16.77
CA GLU A 341 25.95 -8.99 -18.15
C GLU A 341 24.54 -9.32 -18.67
N LEU A 342 23.58 -9.55 -17.76
CA LEU A 342 22.21 -9.90 -18.08
C LEU A 342 21.23 -8.72 -17.92
N ALA A 343 21.68 -7.60 -17.37
CA ALA A 343 20.82 -6.52 -16.92
C ALA A 343 20.82 -5.32 -17.87
N THR A 344 19.61 -4.78 -18.10
CA THR A 344 19.38 -3.46 -18.67
C THR A 344 18.86 -2.54 -17.57
N LEU A 345 19.50 -1.38 -17.37
CA LEU A 345 19.17 -0.44 -16.29
C LEU A 345 18.27 0.68 -16.82
N HIS A 346 17.17 0.92 -16.11
CA HIS A 346 16.18 1.98 -16.36
C HIS A 346 16.15 2.93 -15.16
N PHE A 347 17.21 3.72 -14.99
CA PHE A 347 17.44 4.52 -13.78
C PHE A 347 17.11 5.99 -14.00
N ASP A 348 16.30 6.58 -13.11
CA ASP A 348 15.94 8.00 -13.07
C ASP A 348 15.39 8.58 -14.39
N LYS A 349 14.80 7.72 -15.23
CA LYS A 349 14.24 8.10 -16.53
C LYS A 349 12.81 7.61 -16.64
N TRP A 350 11.88 8.43 -16.17
CA TRP A 350 10.47 8.07 -16.10
C TRP A 350 9.88 7.74 -17.48
N SER A 351 10.20 8.54 -18.51
CA SER A 351 9.76 8.31 -19.88
C SER A 351 10.24 6.97 -20.46
N GLU A 352 11.48 6.56 -20.17
CA GLU A 352 11.97 5.23 -20.58
C GLU A 352 11.20 4.10 -19.89
N THR A 353 10.82 4.29 -18.62
CA THR A 353 10.00 3.31 -17.88
C THR A 353 8.60 3.18 -18.48
N THR A 354 7.93 4.30 -18.80
CA THR A 354 6.60 4.26 -19.40
C THR A 354 6.64 3.65 -20.81
N SER A 355 7.61 4.05 -21.65
CA SER A 355 7.79 3.49 -22.98
C SER A 355 8.14 2.00 -22.94
N PHE A 356 8.93 1.56 -21.96
CA PHE A 356 9.21 0.14 -21.74
C PHE A 356 7.93 -0.65 -21.47
N VAL A 357 7.07 -0.15 -20.58
CA VAL A 357 5.80 -0.82 -20.24
C VAL A 357 4.87 -0.87 -21.44
N GLU A 358 4.73 0.22 -22.19
CA GLU A 358 3.92 0.25 -23.42
C GLU A 358 4.41 -0.80 -24.42
N ALA A 359 5.72 -0.85 -24.66
CA ALA A 359 6.33 -1.87 -25.51
C ALA A 359 6.02 -3.29 -24.99
N ALA A 360 6.20 -3.53 -23.68
CA ALA A 360 5.96 -4.84 -23.06
C ALA A 360 4.48 -5.28 -23.09
N LEU A 361 3.54 -4.34 -23.13
CA LEU A 361 2.11 -4.61 -23.30
C LEU A 361 1.75 -4.94 -24.76
N SER A 362 2.47 -4.36 -25.72
CA SER A 362 2.34 -4.66 -27.14
C SER A 362 3.16 -5.86 -27.61
N ASP A 363 4.06 -6.36 -26.76
CA ASP A 363 5.05 -7.38 -27.10
C ASP A 363 4.39 -8.72 -27.49
N SER A 364 4.41 -9.00 -28.79
CA SER A 364 3.91 -10.24 -29.37
C SER A 364 4.96 -11.34 -29.50
N ALA A 365 6.27 -11.06 -29.41
CA ALA A 365 7.33 -11.97 -29.85
C ALA A 365 8.46 -12.20 -28.84
N CYS A 366 8.96 -13.44 -28.74
CA CYS A 366 10.01 -13.80 -27.78
C CYS A 366 11.37 -13.13 -28.03
N SER A 367 11.59 -12.58 -29.22
CA SER A 367 12.83 -11.91 -29.61
C SER A 367 12.91 -10.47 -29.07
N GLU A 368 11.79 -9.89 -28.68
CA GLU A 368 11.73 -8.49 -28.25
C GLU A 368 12.55 -8.25 -26.97
N PRO A 369 13.17 -7.07 -26.83
CA PRO A 369 13.98 -6.73 -25.66
C PRO A 369 13.25 -6.95 -24.33
N GLN A 370 11.96 -6.63 -24.27
CA GLN A 370 11.12 -6.71 -23.07
C GLN A 370 10.88 -8.16 -22.60
N SER A 371 11.13 -9.14 -23.46
CA SER A 371 10.98 -10.57 -23.18
C SER A 371 12.32 -11.26 -22.88
N ARG A 372 13.39 -10.51 -22.59
CA ARG A 372 14.75 -11.07 -22.42
C ARG A 372 15.53 -10.42 -21.28
N GLY A 373 16.38 -11.21 -20.63
CA GLY A 373 17.31 -10.70 -19.62
C GLY A 373 16.64 -10.22 -18.33
N ILE A 374 17.30 -9.27 -17.67
CA ILE A 374 16.86 -8.62 -16.44
C ILE A 374 16.70 -7.13 -16.73
N HIS A 375 15.56 -6.53 -16.40
CA HIS A 375 15.34 -5.10 -16.48
C HIS A 375 15.23 -4.51 -15.07
N VAL A 376 16.12 -3.60 -14.73
CA VAL A 376 16.22 -3.04 -13.37
C VAL A 376 15.71 -1.61 -13.36
N PHE A 377 14.69 -1.34 -12.56
CA PHE A 377 14.04 -0.04 -12.44
C PHE A 377 14.38 0.59 -11.09
N CYS A 378 14.88 1.82 -11.12
CA CYS A 378 15.21 2.60 -9.93
C CYS A 378 14.95 4.08 -10.19
N HIS A 379 14.24 4.76 -9.29
CA HIS A 379 13.94 6.18 -9.43
C HIS A 379 14.09 6.91 -8.11
N LYS A 380 14.86 8.00 -8.09
CA LYS A 380 14.95 8.92 -6.93
C LYS A 380 13.62 9.61 -6.65
N ASN A 381 12.86 9.90 -7.70
CA ASN A 381 11.49 10.37 -7.54
C ASN A 381 10.64 9.23 -6.96
N ILE A 382 10.14 9.43 -5.74
CA ILE A 382 9.34 8.43 -5.01
C ILE A 382 8.05 8.03 -5.74
N PHE A 383 7.42 8.96 -6.44
CA PHE A 383 6.21 8.68 -7.20
C PHE A 383 6.54 7.74 -8.36
N ALA A 384 7.61 8.02 -9.12
CA ALA A 384 8.08 7.14 -10.19
C ALA A 384 8.49 5.77 -9.64
N ALA A 385 9.19 5.72 -8.50
CA ALA A 385 9.63 4.47 -7.86
C ALA A 385 8.45 3.54 -7.53
N VAL A 386 7.42 4.07 -6.89
CA VAL A 386 6.24 3.30 -6.49
C VAL A 386 5.39 2.95 -7.72
N TYR A 387 5.13 3.93 -8.59
CA TYR A 387 4.23 3.80 -9.73
C TYR A 387 4.77 2.87 -10.82
N SER A 388 6.11 2.78 -10.96
CA SER A 388 6.75 1.78 -11.82
C SER A 388 6.27 0.36 -11.54
N THR A 389 6.05 -0.01 -10.26
CA THR A 389 5.51 -1.35 -9.93
C THR A 389 4.08 -1.52 -10.45
N ASN A 390 3.22 -0.49 -10.36
CA ASN A 390 1.83 -0.56 -10.83
C ASN A 390 1.77 -0.77 -12.34
N LEU A 391 2.57 0.00 -13.09
CA LEU A 391 2.67 -0.15 -14.53
C LEU A 391 3.26 -1.52 -14.93
N LEU A 392 4.33 -1.96 -14.27
CA LEU A 392 4.96 -3.25 -14.56
C LEU A 392 4.06 -4.45 -14.22
N MET A 393 3.15 -4.33 -13.24
CA MET A 393 2.19 -5.40 -12.94
C MET A 393 1.30 -5.73 -14.14
N ARG A 394 0.93 -4.74 -14.96
CA ARG A 394 0.18 -4.97 -16.20
C ARG A 394 0.96 -5.80 -17.23
N ALA A 395 2.28 -5.61 -17.27
CA ALA A 395 3.17 -6.22 -18.23
C ALA A 395 3.86 -7.50 -17.73
N CYS A 396 3.75 -7.88 -16.46
CA CYS A 396 4.32 -9.14 -15.96
C CYS A 396 3.30 -10.28 -16.00
N ASP A 397 3.80 -11.51 -15.93
CA ASP A 397 2.97 -12.72 -15.89
C ASP A 397 2.87 -13.30 -14.47
N LEU A 398 3.87 -13.03 -13.62
CA LEU A 398 3.90 -13.46 -12.22
C LEU A 398 4.60 -12.41 -11.34
N LEU A 399 3.91 -11.95 -10.30
CA LEU A 399 4.48 -11.06 -9.27
C LEU A 399 5.04 -11.89 -8.11
N MET A 400 6.32 -11.72 -7.81
CA MET A 400 6.94 -12.23 -6.59
C MET A 400 6.96 -11.12 -5.54
N THR A 401 6.26 -11.33 -4.42
CA THR A 401 6.12 -10.29 -3.40
C THR A 401 5.78 -10.85 -2.03
N LYS A 402 6.07 -10.08 -0.98
CA LYS A 402 5.58 -10.38 0.38
C LYS A 402 4.05 -10.18 0.43
N PRO A 403 3.31 -10.91 1.28
CA PRO A 403 1.84 -10.90 1.31
C PRO A 403 1.23 -9.66 1.98
N SER A 404 1.78 -8.49 1.71
CA SER A 404 1.32 -7.20 2.22
C SER A 404 0.32 -6.54 1.26
N GLU A 405 0.47 -5.24 0.97
CA GLU A 405 -0.48 -4.48 0.13
C GLU A 405 -0.58 -5.02 -1.30
N LEU A 406 0.50 -5.60 -1.83
CA LEU A 406 0.48 -6.22 -3.16
C LEU A 406 -0.29 -7.55 -3.23
N ALA A 407 -0.67 -8.15 -2.10
CA ALA A 407 -1.50 -9.36 -2.08
C ALA A 407 -2.90 -9.12 -2.68
N PHE A 408 -3.37 -7.88 -2.68
CA PHE A 408 -4.71 -7.52 -3.15
C PHE A 408 -4.79 -7.22 -4.65
N TYR A 409 -3.65 -7.14 -5.34
CA TYR A 409 -3.59 -6.72 -6.75
C TYR A 409 -3.93 -7.86 -7.73
N PRO A 410 -4.62 -7.56 -8.85
CA PRO A 410 -5.13 -8.55 -9.80
C PRO A 410 -4.07 -9.03 -10.80
N VAL A 411 -3.02 -9.65 -10.28
CA VAL A 411 -1.94 -10.29 -11.04
C VAL A 411 -1.67 -11.66 -10.43
N PRO A 412 -1.28 -12.70 -11.18
CA PRO A 412 -0.82 -13.95 -10.57
C PRO A 412 0.34 -13.69 -9.60
N LYS A 413 0.29 -14.28 -8.40
CA LYS A 413 1.24 -13.98 -7.32
C LYS A 413 1.94 -15.22 -6.78
N LEU A 414 3.26 -15.16 -6.65
CA LEU A 414 4.04 -16.04 -5.79
C LEU A 414 4.35 -15.28 -4.50
N LEU A 415 3.74 -15.72 -3.40
CA LEU A 415 3.81 -15.03 -2.13
C LEU A 415 4.98 -15.55 -1.31
N ILE A 416 6.02 -14.73 -1.22
CA ILE A 416 7.22 -15.05 -0.43
C ILE A 416 7.00 -14.79 1.06
N GLN A 417 7.97 -15.18 1.88
CA GLN A 417 7.86 -15.06 3.33
C GLN A 417 7.58 -13.62 3.80
N HIS A 418 6.60 -13.47 4.70
CA HIS A 418 6.26 -12.20 5.33
C HIS A 418 7.40 -11.62 6.19
N VAL A 419 7.36 -10.32 6.43
CA VAL A 419 8.24 -9.60 7.35
C VAL A 419 7.52 -9.26 8.65
N GLY A 420 6.23 -8.91 8.57
CA GLY A 420 5.37 -8.68 9.73
C GLY A 420 4.37 -9.83 9.88
N GLY A 421 4.18 -10.35 11.09
CA GLY A 421 3.27 -11.48 11.33
C GLY A 421 1.82 -11.26 10.88
N HIS A 422 1.37 -10.01 10.77
CA HIS A 422 0.05 -9.63 10.25
C HIS A 422 -0.10 -9.86 8.73
N GLU A 423 0.99 -9.82 7.96
CA GLU A 423 0.95 -9.95 6.49
C GLU A 423 0.55 -11.36 6.04
N LYS A 424 0.67 -12.39 6.89
CA LYS A 424 0.23 -13.77 6.60
C LYS A 424 -1.21 -13.85 6.10
N TRP A 425 -2.06 -12.95 6.60
CA TRP A 425 -3.47 -12.88 6.23
C TRP A 425 -3.69 -12.43 4.79
N GLY A 426 -2.76 -11.66 4.21
CA GLY A 426 -2.77 -11.36 2.78
C GLY A 426 -2.51 -12.60 1.94
N ALA A 427 -1.62 -13.50 2.40
CA ALA A 427 -1.30 -14.74 1.69
C ALA A 427 -2.49 -15.69 1.64
N ILE A 428 -3.13 -15.87 2.80
CA ILE A 428 -4.34 -16.68 2.91
C ILE A 428 -5.42 -16.13 1.97
N ARG A 429 -5.63 -14.80 1.96
CA ARG A 429 -6.65 -14.19 1.11
C ARG A 429 -6.38 -14.42 -0.38
N ALA A 430 -5.16 -14.20 -0.85
CA ALA A 430 -4.81 -14.40 -2.26
C ALA A 430 -4.95 -15.88 -2.69
N ALA A 431 -4.56 -16.82 -1.81
CA ALA A 431 -4.72 -18.25 -2.05
C ALA A 431 -6.20 -18.66 -2.15
N GLU A 432 -7.05 -18.21 -1.22
CA GLU A 432 -8.49 -18.50 -1.23
C GLU A 432 -9.21 -17.86 -2.43
N LEU A 433 -8.72 -16.73 -2.93
CA LEU A 433 -9.21 -16.09 -4.16
C LEU A 433 -8.71 -16.77 -5.44
N GLY A 434 -7.75 -17.69 -5.32
CA GLY A 434 -7.14 -18.40 -6.44
C GLY A 434 -6.18 -17.56 -7.28
N ASP A 435 -5.82 -16.34 -6.87
CA ASP A 435 -4.97 -15.43 -7.65
C ASP A 435 -3.53 -15.30 -7.12
N GLY A 436 -3.19 -16.08 -6.09
CA GLY A 436 -1.83 -16.23 -5.59
C GLY A 436 -1.59 -17.59 -4.95
N THR A 437 -0.32 -17.92 -4.73
CA THR A 437 0.07 -19.11 -3.97
C THR A 437 -0.24 -18.92 -2.48
N PRO A 438 -0.36 -20.01 -1.69
CA PRO A 438 -0.08 -19.94 -0.27
C PRO A 438 1.32 -19.33 -0.03
N GLU A 439 1.54 -18.80 1.17
CA GLU A 439 2.86 -18.27 1.53
C GLU A 439 3.94 -19.36 1.40
N CYS A 440 5.02 -19.05 0.69
CA CYS A 440 6.19 -19.91 0.64
C CYS A 440 6.88 -19.92 2.02
N TYR A 441 6.78 -21.06 2.70
CA TYR A 441 7.26 -21.25 4.07
C TYR A 441 8.80 -21.25 4.21
N SER A 442 9.54 -21.39 3.11
CA SER A 442 11.01 -21.30 3.08
C SER A 442 11.52 -20.74 1.75
N LEU A 443 12.79 -20.32 1.73
CA LEU A 443 13.47 -19.88 0.52
C LEU A 443 13.60 -21.02 -0.50
N GLU A 444 13.94 -22.22 -0.04
CA GLU A 444 14.07 -23.41 -0.88
C GLU A 444 12.75 -23.72 -1.58
N TYR A 445 11.64 -23.63 -0.84
CA TYR A 445 10.30 -23.83 -1.42
C TYR A 445 9.93 -22.72 -2.39
N ALA A 446 10.27 -21.45 -2.11
CA ALA A 446 10.06 -20.36 -3.05
C ALA A 446 10.84 -20.58 -4.36
N CYS A 447 12.11 -20.99 -4.29
CA CYS A 447 12.92 -21.33 -5.46
C CYS A 447 12.33 -22.51 -6.25
N PHE A 448 11.86 -23.55 -5.56
CA PHE A 448 11.14 -24.66 -6.18
C PHE A 448 9.88 -24.17 -6.92
N MET A 449 9.06 -23.33 -6.27
CA MET A 449 7.84 -22.79 -6.87
C MET A 449 8.13 -21.93 -8.11
N ILE A 450 9.23 -21.20 -8.15
CA ILE A 450 9.67 -20.48 -9.37
C ILE A 450 9.85 -21.45 -10.53
N SER A 451 10.61 -22.53 -10.33
CA SER A 451 10.80 -23.57 -11.36
C SER A 451 9.47 -24.19 -11.78
N GLN A 452 8.59 -24.51 -10.82
CA GLN A 452 7.29 -25.08 -11.12
C GLN A 452 6.38 -24.12 -11.89
N CYS A 453 6.41 -22.82 -11.63
CA CYS A 453 5.62 -21.86 -12.42
C CYS A 453 6.08 -21.77 -13.90
N ILE A 454 7.37 -22.01 -14.16
CA ILE A 454 7.93 -22.01 -15.52
C ILE A 454 7.57 -23.30 -16.25
N GLU A 455 7.64 -24.44 -15.55
CA GLU A 455 7.46 -25.79 -16.10
C GLU A 455 5.99 -26.21 -16.17
N GLN A 456 5.17 -25.83 -15.18
CA GLN A 456 3.76 -26.17 -15.00
C GLN A 456 2.90 -24.90 -15.10
N ARG A 457 2.62 -24.49 -16.33
CA ARG A 457 1.98 -23.20 -16.65
C ARG A 457 0.48 -23.15 -16.37
N ASP A 458 -0.16 -24.31 -16.18
CA ASP A 458 -1.58 -24.45 -15.86
C ASP A 458 -1.96 -23.72 -14.57
N MET A 459 -1.07 -23.69 -13.58
CA MET A 459 -1.27 -22.92 -12.34
C MET A 459 -1.49 -21.42 -12.61
N LEU A 460 -0.72 -20.84 -13.53
CA LEU A 460 -0.84 -19.42 -13.88
C LEU A 460 -2.07 -19.13 -14.75
N VAL A 461 -2.49 -20.09 -15.58
CA VAL A 461 -3.77 -20.01 -16.31
C VAL A 461 -4.93 -20.00 -15.33
N MET A 462 -4.92 -20.88 -14.32
CA MET A 462 -5.91 -20.91 -13.24
C MET A 462 -5.97 -19.56 -12.51
N MET A 463 -4.83 -18.98 -12.13
CA MET A 463 -4.78 -17.68 -11.46
C MET A 463 -5.37 -16.55 -12.31
N ASN A 464 -5.07 -16.50 -13.60
CA ASN A 464 -5.66 -15.50 -14.51
C ASN A 464 -7.18 -15.66 -14.63
N ASN A 465 -7.69 -16.89 -14.74
CA ASN A 465 -9.13 -17.15 -14.78
C ASN A 465 -9.82 -16.74 -13.48
N ALA A 466 -9.19 -16.97 -12.34
CA ALA A 466 -9.68 -16.53 -11.04
C ALA A 466 -9.75 -14.99 -10.97
N ILE A 467 -8.72 -14.28 -11.43
CA ILE A 467 -8.69 -12.81 -11.50
C ILE A 467 -9.85 -12.26 -12.35
N VAL A 468 -10.09 -12.83 -13.54
CA VAL A 468 -11.22 -12.43 -14.39
C VAL A 468 -12.57 -12.68 -13.70
N SER A 469 -12.71 -13.83 -13.03
CA SER A 469 -13.93 -14.16 -12.29
C SER A 469 -14.17 -13.20 -11.11
N ASN A 470 -13.12 -12.88 -10.36
CA ASN A 470 -13.15 -11.94 -9.25
C ASN A 470 -13.49 -10.51 -9.71
N LYS A 471 -13.01 -10.08 -10.88
CA LYS A 471 -13.39 -8.80 -11.50
C LYS A 471 -14.89 -8.71 -11.75
N ARG A 472 -15.52 -9.77 -12.29
CA ARG A 472 -16.97 -9.79 -12.56
C ARG A 472 -17.79 -9.62 -11.29
N ALA A 473 -17.28 -10.07 -10.14
CA ALA A 473 -17.90 -9.86 -8.84
C ALA A 473 -17.68 -8.44 -8.29
N GLY A 474 -16.84 -7.61 -8.92
CA GLY A 474 -16.48 -6.26 -8.47
C GLY A 474 -15.38 -6.23 -7.41
N LEU A 475 -14.61 -7.31 -7.23
CA LEU A 475 -13.66 -7.44 -6.11
C LEU A 475 -12.56 -6.37 -6.11
N TYR A 476 -12.19 -5.84 -7.27
CA TYR A 476 -11.10 -4.89 -7.43
C TYR A 476 -11.57 -3.42 -7.49
N ASN A 477 -12.85 -3.15 -7.19
CA ASN A 477 -13.46 -1.82 -7.29
C ASN A 477 -13.37 -0.99 -5.99
N GLY A 478 -12.66 -1.48 -4.97
CA GLY A 478 -12.73 -0.89 -3.63
C GLY A 478 -12.20 0.54 -3.54
N ALA A 479 -11.29 0.95 -4.42
CA ALA A 479 -10.82 2.33 -4.48
C ALA A 479 -11.92 3.28 -4.96
N TYR A 480 -12.65 2.95 -6.03
CA TYR A 480 -13.80 3.73 -6.49
C TYR A 480 -14.86 3.85 -5.40
N HIS A 481 -15.20 2.75 -4.76
CA HIS A 481 -16.23 2.75 -3.74
C HIS A 481 -15.82 3.56 -2.50
N ALA A 482 -14.54 3.56 -2.12
CA ALA A 482 -14.04 4.46 -1.08
C ALA A 482 -14.17 5.95 -1.47
N VAL A 483 -13.95 6.29 -2.74
CA VAL A 483 -14.14 7.65 -3.27
C VAL A 483 -15.63 8.02 -3.32
N GLU A 484 -16.51 7.14 -3.76
CA GLU A 484 -17.98 7.35 -3.73
C GLU A 484 -18.47 7.69 -2.31
N LEU A 485 -17.98 6.95 -1.31
CA LEU A 485 -18.32 7.17 0.09
C LEU A 485 -17.80 8.52 0.62
N ALA A 486 -16.57 8.91 0.25
CA ALA A 486 -16.01 10.19 0.67
C ALA A 486 -16.71 11.40 0.01
N THR A 487 -17.17 11.22 -1.23
CA THR A 487 -17.80 12.28 -2.04
C THR A 487 -19.32 12.34 -1.90
N GLY A 488 -19.92 11.42 -1.13
CA GLY A 488 -21.36 11.38 -0.86
C GLY A 488 -22.20 10.90 -2.06
N LEU A 489 -21.58 10.27 -3.07
CA LEU A 489 -22.30 9.65 -4.18
C LEU A 489 -23.07 8.41 -3.75
N THR A 490 -22.62 7.75 -2.67
CA THR A 490 -23.27 6.59 -2.08
C THR A 490 -23.32 6.72 -0.57
N ASP A 491 -24.29 6.04 0.05
CA ASP A 491 -24.34 5.90 1.49
C ASP A 491 -23.62 4.62 1.96
N VAL A 492 -23.53 4.44 3.28
CA VAL A 492 -22.95 3.24 3.91
C VAL A 492 -23.74 1.95 3.63
N SER A 493 -24.90 2.02 2.97
CA SER A 493 -25.62 0.84 2.48
C SER A 493 -25.22 0.44 1.05
N GLY A 494 -24.50 1.31 0.33
CA GLY A 494 -24.11 1.10 -1.06
C GLY A 494 -25.19 1.45 -2.07
N LYS A 495 -26.29 2.07 -1.62
CA LYS A 495 -27.36 2.49 -2.51
C LYS A 495 -26.81 3.54 -3.50
N GLY A 496 -26.95 3.25 -4.79
CA GLY A 496 -26.48 4.11 -5.87
C GLY A 496 -25.04 3.84 -6.33
N SER A 497 -24.33 2.86 -5.76
CA SER A 497 -22.95 2.55 -6.15
C SER A 497 -22.90 1.84 -7.51
N GLU A 498 -22.12 2.38 -8.43
CA GLU A 498 -21.78 1.70 -9.70
C GLU A 498 -20.66 0.66 -9.50
N TYR A 499 -19.97 0.74 -8.37
CA TYR A 499 -18.76 0.00 -8.04
C TYR A 499 -18.96 -1.02 -6.93
N ALA A 500 -20.21 -1.32 -6.56
CA ALA A 500 -20.54 -2.24 -5.49
C ALA A 500 -19.97 -3.64 -5.76
N TYR A 501 -19.28 -4.18 -4.76
CA TYR A 501 -18.89 -5.58 -4.74
C TYR A 501 -20.12 -6.47 -4.51
N ALA A 502 -20.31 -7.49 -5.34
CA ALA A 502 -21.47 -8.37 -5.30
C ALA A 502 -21.57 -9.22 -4.02
N GLY A 503 -20.47 -9.41 -3.29
CA GLY A 503 -20.44 -10.16 -2.03
C GLY A 503 -20.55 -9.28 -0.77
N ARG A 504 -21.09 -8.06 -0.90
CA ARG A 504 -21.36 -7.15 0.22
C ARG A 504 -22.66 -7.47 0.95
#